data_AF-G2FS47-F1
#
_entry.id   AF-G2FS47-F1
#
_cell.length_a   1.000
_cell.length_b   1.000
_cell.length_c   1.000
_cell.angle_alpha   90.00
_cell.angle_beta   90.00
_cell.angle_gamma   90.00
#
_symmetry.space_group_name_H-M   'P 1'
#
loop_
_entity.id
_entity.type
_entity.pdbx_description
1 polymer ?
#
loop_
_entity_poly.entity_id
_entity_poly.type
_entity_poly.pdbx_seq_one_letter_code
_entity_poly.pdbx_strand_id
1 'polypeptide(L)'
;MYVFIFGKITSFRAITILFYFGLLPLIVPSFYMGNFIYLTNTYSTEIQTSFNGQLMSTFQDVNNVPLGVIGGVVTFIILSIIWKMVCELLIILFKYFETNTQKNI
;
A
#
# COMPACT_ATOMS: atom_id res chain seq x y z
N MET A 1 6.47 28.66 -6.05
CA MET A 1 5.07 28.55 -5.60
C MET A 1 4.19 28.38 -6.85
N TYR A 2 3.88 27.15 -7.24
CA TYR A 2 3.03 26.91 -8.42
C TYR A 2 1.57 27.06 -8.01
N VAL A 3 0.98 28.20 -8.38
CA VAL A 3 -0.45 28.45 -8.23
C VAL A 3 -1.17 27.57 -9.25
N PHE A 4 -1.89 26.55 -8.78
CA PHE A 4 -2.73 25.68 -9.60
C PHE A 4 -3.87 26.52 -10.21
N ILE A 5 -3.77 26.84 -11.50
CA ILE A 5 -4.89 27.43 -12.26
C ILE A 5 -5.81 26.27 -12.65
N PHE A 6 -6.85 26.05 -11.85
CA PHE A 6 -7.93 25.11 -12.15
C PHE A 6 -8.62 25.52 -13.46
N GLY A 7 -8.73 24.58 -14.42
CA GLY A 7 -9.43 24.78 -15.70
C GLY A 7 -8.58 24.80 -16.98
N LYS A 8 -7.24 24.93 -16.89
CA LYS A 8 -6.32 24.82 -18.07
C LYS A 8 -5.52 23.52 -18.14
N ILE A 9 -5.66 22.66 -17.14
CA ILE A 9 -4.89 21.43 -17.02
C ILE A 9 -5.65 20.30 -17.73
N THR A 10 -5.00 19.63 -18.69
CA THR A 10 -5.54 18.44 -19.34
C THR A 10 -5.88 17.36 -18.32
N SER A 11 -7.02 16.69 -18.50
CA SER A 11 -7.55 15.67 -17.57
C SER A 11 -6.51 14.62 -17.19
N PHE A 12 -5.65 14.24 -18.14
CA PHE A 12 -4.51 13.34 -17.93
C PHE A 12 -3.50 13.84 -16.88
N ARG A 13 -3.16 15.14 -16.90
CA ARG A 13 -2.17 15.73 -16.02
C ARG A 13 -2.71 15.93 -14.60
N ALA A 14 -4.01 16.24 -14.46
CA ALA A 14 -4.67 16.29 -13.16
C ALA A 14 -4.69 14.91 -12.47
N ILE A 15 -4.99 13.86 -13.24
CA ILE A 15 -5.09 12.50 -12.71
C ILE A 15 -3.70 11.90 -12.42
N THR A 16 -2.67 12.28 -13.17
CA THR A 16 -1.28 11.92 -12.86
C THR A 16 -0.86 12.49 -11.50
N ILE A 17 -1.20 13.75 -11.21
CA ILE A 17 -0.91 14.38 -9.91
C ILE A 17 -1.71 13.67 -8.80
N LEU A 18 -2.99 13.41 -9.04
CA LEU A 18 -3.84 12.66 -8.11
C LEU A 18 -3.28 11.26 -7.80
N PHE A 19 -2.75 10.57 -8.81
CA PHE A 19 -2.12 9.28 -8.65
C PHE A 19 -0.95 9.35 -7.66
N TYR A 20 -0.03 10.30 -7.86
CA TYR A 20 1.12 10.48 -6.95
C TYR A 20 0.71 10.88 -5.54
N PHE A 21 -0.25 11.79 -5.38
CA PHE A 21 -0.76 12.16 -4.06
C PHE A 21 -1.46 10.99 -3.37
N GLY A 22 -2.15 10.15 -4.14
CA GLY A 22 -2.85 8.98 -3.63
C GLY A 22 -1.95 7.82 -3.24
N LEU A 23 -0.68 7.77 -3.67
CA LEU A 23 0.26 6.73 -3.22
C LEU A 23 0.65 6.90 -1.75
N LEU A 24 0.72 8.14 -1.26
CA LEU A 24 1.11 8.48 0.10
C LEU A 24 0.18 7.86 1.16
N PRO A 25 -1.16 8.00 1.08
CA PRO A 25 -2.07 7.35 2.01
C PRO A 25 -2.09 5.81 1.91
N LEU A 26 -1.62 5.20 0.80
CA LEU A 26 -1.56 3.74 0.68
C LEU A 26 -0.42 3.11 1.50
N ILE A 27 0.58 3.89 1.90
CA ILE A 27 1.68 3.40 2.73
C ILE A 27 1.16 2.95 4.10
N VAL A 28 0.18 3.66 4.65
CA VAL A 28 -0.39 3.40 5.98
C VAL A 28 -1.02 2.00 6.10
N PRO A 29 -2.01 1.61 5.27
CA PRO A 29 -2.60 0.26 5.34
C PRO A 29 -1.58 -0.84 5.01
N SER A 30 -0.63 -0.59 4.09
CA SER A 30 0.46 -1.53 3.81
C SER A 30 1.36 -1.77 5.01
N PHE A 31 1.66 -0.72 5.78
CA PHE A 31 2.43 -0.83 7.02
C PHE A 31 1.67 -1.64 8.07
N TYR A 32 0.37 -1.39 8.27
CA TYR A 32 -0.44 -2.16 9.21
C TYR A 32 -0.50 -3.65 8.84
N MET A 33 -0.65 -3.97 7.56
CA MET A 33 -0.67 -5.37 7.09
C MET A 33 0.70 -6.05 7.26
N GLY A 34 1.80 -5.36 6.94
CA GLY A 34 3.15 -5.88 7.17
C GLY A 34 3.42 -6.14 8.65
N ASN A 35 2.99 -5.23 9.53
CA ASN A 35 3.12 -5.40 10.97
C ASN A 35 2.26 -6.55 11.51
N PHE A 36 1.06 -6.75 10.95
CA PHE A 36 0.22 -7.89 11.30
C PHE A 36 0.92 -9.23 10.99
N ILE A 37 1.56 -9.35 9.82
CA ILE A 37 2.33 -10.53 9.42
C ILE A 37 3.58 -10.71 10.28
N TYR A 38 4.25 -9.62 10.65
CA TYR A 38 5.40 -9.65 11.55
C TYR A 38 5.05 -10.21 12.93
N LEU A 39 3.90 -9.80 13.49
CA LEU A 39 3.45 -10.17 14.84
C LEU A 39 2.79 -11.55 14.92
N THR A 40 2.47 -12.19 13.79
CA THR A 40 1.79 -13.50 13.79
C THR A 40 2.71 -14.68 14.09
N ASN A 41 3.98 -14.45 14.49
CA ASN A 41 4.94 -15.45 14.93
C ASN A 41 4.96 -16.72 14.06
N THR A 42 5.29 -16.54 12.78
CA THR A 42 5.17 -17.61 11.76
C THR A 42 6.14 -18.78 11.97
N TYR A 43 7.15 -18.64 12.84
CA TYR A 43 8.09 -19.72 13.14
C TYR A 43 8.56 -19.69 14.60
N SER A 44 8.84 -20.88 15.12
CA SER A 44 9.50 -21.09 16.41
C SER A 44 10.94 -21.55 16.18
N THR A 45 11.86 -21.08 17.01
CA THR A 45 13.27 -21.48 17.01
C THR A 45 13.58 -22.26 18.27
N GLU A 46 14.39 -23.31 18.14
CA GLU A 46 14.90 -24.06 19.29
C GLU A 46 16.06 -23.31 19.92
N ILE A 47 15.93 -22.97 21.19
CA ILE A 47 16.97 -22.36 22.01
C ILE A 47 17.38 -23.33 23.11
N GLN A 48 18.69 -23.41 23.36
CA GLN A 48 19.21 -24.17 24.48
C GLN A 48 19.31 -23.26 25.70
N THR A 49 18.52 -23.56 26.72
CA THR A 49 18.54 -22.84 28.00
C THR A 49 19.14 -23.73 29.08
N SER A 50 20.10 -23.21 29.84
CA SER A 50 20.68 -23.92 30.98
C SER A 50 19.76 -23.76 32.19
N PHE A 51 19.17 -24.86 32.64
CA PHE A 51 18.36 -24.88 33.86
C PHE A 51 18.98 -25.90 34.81
N ASN A 52 19.38 -25.47 36.01
CA ASN A 52 20.05 -26.33 36.99
C ASN A 52 21.30 -27.09 36.47
N GLY A 53 22.06 -26.48 35.54
CA GLY A 53 23.27 -27.10 34.98
C GLY A 53 23.02 -28.16 33.91
N GLN A 54 21.75 -28.40 33.52
CA GLN A 54 21.39 -29.24 32.38
C GLN A 54 20.96 -28.35 31.20
N LEU A 55 21.45 -28.70 30.00
CA LEU A 55 21.02 -28.06 28.76
C LEU A 55 19.63 -28.60 28.39
N MET A 56 18.63 -27.72 28.43
CA MET A 56 17.26 -28.03 28.04
C MET A 56 16.92 -27.27 26.76
N SER A 57 16.46 -27.99 25.75
CA SER A 57 15.94 -27.39 24.52
C SER A 57 14.53 -26.87 24.76
N THR A 58 14.30 -25.59 24.51
CA THR A 58 12.98 -24.95 24.55
C THR A 58 12.69 -24.28 23.21
N PHE A 59 11.42 -24.19 22.84
CA PHE A 59 11.00 -23.50 21.62
C PHE A 59 10.55 -22.09 21.98
N GLN A 60 11.11 -21.09 21.30
CA GLN A 60 10.70 -19.70 21.41
C GLN A 60 10.11 -19.22 20.09
N ASP A 61 8.94 -18.59 20.16
CA ASP A 61 8.34 -17.92 19.02
C ASP A 61 9.19 -16.70 18.62
N VAL A 62 9.48 -16.58 17.33
CA VAL A 62 10.31 -15.50 16.81
C VAL A 62 9.53 -14.72 15.75
N ASN A 63 9.58 -13.40 15.88
CA ASN A 63 8.92 -12.54 14.93
C ASN A 63 9.65 -12.57 13.58
N ASN A 64 8.90 -12.74 12.50
CA ASN A 64 9.46 -12.85 11.15
C ASN A 64 9.54 -11.48 10.46
N VAL A 65 10.59 -10.70 10.78
CA VAL A 65 10.82 -9.37 10.18
C VAL A 65 10.83 -9.42 8.65
N PRO A 66 11.59 -10.33 7.99
CA PRO A 66 11.60 -10.40 6.53
C PRO A 66 10.22 -10.65 5.93
N LEU A 67 9.44 -11.56 6.51
CA LEU A 67 8.11 -11.89 6.01
C LEU A 67 7.13 -10.72 6.17
N GLY A 68 7.21 -9.98 7.30
CA GLY A 68 6.43 -8.77 7.52
C GLY A 68 6.72 -7.67 6.49
N VAL A 69 8.01 -7.45 6.17
CA VAL A 69 8.42 -6.47 5.14
C VAL A 69 7.91 -6.88 3.77
N ILE A 70 8.10 -8.14 3.38
CA ILE A 70 7.61 -8.66 2.09
C ILE A 70 6.09 -8.52 2.01
N GLY A 71 5.37 -8.88 3.08
CA GLY A 71 3.91 -8.74 3.15
C GLY A 71 3.43 -7.29 3.01
N GLY A 72 4.12 -6.34 3.64
CA GLY A 72 3.84 -4.92 3.50
C GLY A 72 4.06 -4.41 2.07
N VAL A 73 5.17 -4.79 1.43
CA VAL A 73 5.48 -4.43 0.03
C VAL A 73 4.46 -5.00 -0.94
N VAL A 74 4.12 -6.28 -0.80
CA VAL A 74 3.09 -6.94 -1.63
C VAL A 74 1.74 -6.22 -1.50
N THR A 75 1.35 -5.89 -0.26
CA THR A 75 0.11 -5.14 0.01
C THR A 75 0.13 -3.76 -0.66
N PHE A 76 1.26 -3.04 -0.59
CA PHE A 76 1.42 -1.75 -1.25
C PHE A 76 1.29 -1.83 -2.77
N ILE A 77 1.87 -2.85 -3.40
CA ILE A 77 1.76 -3.08 -4.84
C ILE A 77 0.29 -3.33 -5.22
N ILE A 78 -0.41 -4.20 -4.50
CA ILE A 78 -1.82 -4.52 -4.75
C ILE A 78 -2.69 -3.25 -4.63
N LEU A 79 -2.52 -2.50 -3.54
CA LEU A 79 -3.26 -1.25 -3.33
C LEU A 79 -2.94 -0.21 -4.41
N SER A 80 -1.69 -0.12 -4.86
CA SER A 80 -1.29 0.79 -5.94
C SER A 80 -1.96 0.43 -7.27
N ILE A 81 -2.09 -0.86 -7.57
CA ILE A 81 -2.81 -1.36 -8.76
C ILE A 81 -4.29 -0.98 -8.68
N ILE A 82 -4.94 -1.23 -7.53
CA ILE A 82 -6.34 -0.86 -7.31
C ILE A 82 -6.53 0.65 -7.46
N TRP A 83 -5.67 1.46 -6.83
CA TRP A 83 -5.70 2.92 -6.94
C TRP A 83 -5.52 3.40 -8.38
N LYS A 84 -4.62 2.77 -9.14
CA LYS A 84 -4.46 3.04 -10.57
C LYS A 84 -5.74 2.77 -11.34
N MET A 85 -6.45 1.67 -11.07
CA MET A 85 -7.72 1.37 -11.73
C MET A 85 -8.80 2.42 -11.42
N VAL A 86 -8.85 2.91 -10.17
CA VAL A 86 -9.76 4.01 -9.79
C VAL A 86 -9.41 5.30 -10.56
N CYS A 87 -8.12 5.62 -10.69
CA CYS A 87 -7.66 6.79 -11.45
C CYS A 87 -8.06 6.69 -12.94
N GLU A 88 -7.89 5.52 -13.58
CA GLU A 88 -8.32 5.29 -14.97
C GLU A 88 -9.84 5.46 -15.14
N LEU A 89 -10.63 4.95 -14.19
CA LEU A 89 -12.08 5.07 -14.20
C LEU A 89 -12.52 6.55 -14.08
N LEU A 90 -11.83 7.34 -13.25
CA LEU A 90 -12.07 8.79 -13.17
C LEU A 90 -11.79 9.49 -14.50
N ILE A 91 -10.75 9.09 -15.26
CA ILE A 91 -10.47 9.68 -16.59
C ILE A 91 -11.65 9.48 -17.52
N ILE A 92 -12.16 8.25 -17.60
CA ILE A 92 -13.28 7.89 -18.47
C ILE A 92 -14.52 8.70 -18.10
N LEU A 93 -14.79 8.81 -16.80
CA LEU A 93 -15.94 9.55 -16.25
C LEU A 93 -15.84 11.05 -16.56
N PHE A 94 -14.67 11.66 -16.42
CA PHE A 94 -14.47 13.06 -16.81
C PHE A 94 -14.61 13.28 -18.32
N LYS A 95 -14.05 12.41 -19.16
CA LYS A 95 -14.21 12.48 -20.62
C LYS A 95 -15.66 12.33 -21.05
N TYR A 96 -16.40 11.45 -20.37
CA TYR A 96 -17.83 11.25 -20.62
C TYR A 96 -18.63 12.53 -20.35
N PHE A 97 -18.39 13.18 -19.20
CA PHE A 97 -19.05 14.44 -18.89
C PHE A 97 -18.67 15.56 -19.86
N GLU A 98 -17.40 15.71 -20.20
CA GLU A 98 -16.94 16.72 -21.15
C GLU A 98 -17.62 16.58 -22.53
N THR A 99 -17.76 15.34 -23.01
CA THR A 99 -18.42 15.04 -24.30
C THR A 99 -19.93 15.31 -24.25
N ASN A 100 -20.60 14.99 -23.15
CA ASN A 100 -22.04 15.22 -23.00
C ASN A 100 -22.38 16.69 -22.80
N THR A 101 -21.53 17.46 -22.10
CA THR A 101 -21.72 18.89 -21.94
C THR A 101 -21.53 19.62 -23.27
N GLN A 102 -20.57 19.22 -24.12
CA GLN A 102 -20.40 19.79 -25.46
C GLN A 102 -21.53 19.45 -26.44
N LYS A 103 -22.23 18.32 -26.26
CA LYS A 103 -23.40 17.96 -27.09
C LYS A 103 -24.67 18.74 -26.74
N ASN A 104 -24.71 19.42 -25.60
CA ASN A 104 -25.87 20.13 -25.07
C ASN A 104 -25.73 21.67 -25.13
N ILE A 105 -24.70 22.17 -25.82
CA ILE A 105 -24.49 23.59 -26.17
C ILE A 105 -24.61 23.72 -27.67
#